data_AF-A0A838PA49-F1
#
_entry.id   AF-A0A838PA49-F1
#
_cell.length_a   1.000
_cell.length_b   1.000
_cell.length_c   1.000
_cell.angle_alpha   90.00
_cell.angle_beta   90.00
_cell.angle_gamma   90.00
#
_symmetry.space_group_name_H-M   'P 1'
#
loop_
_entity.id
_entity.type
_entity.pdbx_description
1 polymer ?
#
loop_
_entity_poly.entity_id
_entity_poly.type
_entity_poly.pdbx_seq_one_letter_code
_entity_poly.pdbx_strand_id
1 'polypeptide(L)'
;MRDSLLESAAGVFVVSILLLFISISTPANQGRGDEEQFGPVVRAYLGYLRNEQEVVDDRVSRREVSQAYYRRNSNRIRALRQMAVRIARESRNDYLPELEAVSRHEIGLIVERPPRPETLREGEVLRRTFRFLGIVRSGESFYIFARLDPYEQSELSERDGDKSPLNDAQKAGTPGLMRARRVTSP
;
A
#
# COMPACT_ATOMS: atom_id res chain seq x y z
N MET A 1 2.62 -0.80 -76.21
CA MET A 1 3.05 -1.76 -75.16
C MET A 1 3.64 -1.02 -73.94
N ARG A 2 2.96 -0.03 -73.35
CA ARG A 2 3.43 0.68 -72.14
C ARG A 2 2.35 0.95 -71.09
N ASP A 3 1.13 0.45 -71.28
CA ASP A 3 -0.01 0.78 -70.40
C ASP A 3 -0.40 -0.35 -69.44
N SER A 4 0.22 -1.53 -69.54
CA SER A 4 -0.17 -2.72 -68.77
C SER A 4 0.53 -2.91 -67.42
N LEU A 5 1.40 -1.98 -67.00
CA LEU A 5 2.20 -2.12 -65.76
C LEU A 5 1.73 -1.20 -64.62
N LEU A 6 0.80 -0.27 -64.85
CA LEU A 6 0.34 0.67 -63.82
C LEU A 6 -0.86 0.17 -62.99
N GLU A 7 -1.67 -0.76 -63.50
CA GLU A 7 -2.84 -1.25 -62.75
C GLU A 7 -2.50 -2.26 -61.65
N SER A 8 -1.37 -2.97 -61.75
CA SER A 8 -0.99 -3.98 -60.74
C SER A 8 -0.41 -3.38 -59.45
N ALA A 9 0.05 -2.13 -59.48
CA ALA A 9 0.65 -1.48 -58.31
C ALA A 9 -0.40 -0.89 -57.34
N ALA A 10 -1.55 -0.46 -57.86
CA ALA A 10 -2.60 0.16 -57.04
C ALA A 10 -3.37 -0.86 -56.19
N GLY A 11 -3.60 -2.09 -56.71
CA GLY A 11 -4.32 -3.13 -55.98
C GLY A 11 -3.56 -3.71 -54.78
N VAL A 12 -2.22 -3.85 -54.89
CA VAL A 12 -1.38 -4.41 -53.81
C VAL A 12 -1.22 -3.42 -52.65
N PHE A 13 -1.27 -2.11 -52.93
CA PHE A 13 -1.16 -1.07 -51.91
C PHE A 13 -2.41 -0.98 -51.02
N VAL A 14 -3.60 -1.16 -51.58
CA VAL A 14 -4.87 -1.10 -50.82
C VAL A 14 -5.04 -2.31 -49.90
N VAL A 15 -4.63 -3.50 -50.33
CA VAL A 15 -4.66 -4.72 -49.49
C VAL A 15 -3.64 -4.64 -48.34
N SER A 16 -2.49 -4.00 -48.57
CA SER A 16 -1.45 -3.83 -47.53
C SER A 16 -1.84 -2.81 -46.46
N ILE A 17 -2.65 -1.80 -46.79
CA ILE A 17 -3.18 -0.83 -45.80
C ILE A 17 -4.33 -1.44 -44.98
N LEU A 18 -5.13 -2.35 -45.56
CA LEU A 18 -6.24 -3.00 -44.86
C LEU A 18 -5.77 -4.06 -43.84
N LEU A 19 -4.60 -4.68 -44.06
CA LEU A 19 -4.03 -5.70 -43.16
C LEU A 19 -3.23 -5.12 -41.97
N LEU A 20 -2.93 -3.81 -41.97
CA LEU A 20 -2.14 -3.17 -40.92
C LEU A 20 -2.97 -2.79 -39.67
N PHE A 21 -4.30 -2.84 -39.74
CA PHE A 21 -5.19 -2.41 -38.65
C PHE A 21 -5.73 -3.55 -37.75
N ILE A 22 -5.31 -4.81 -37.96
CA ILE A 22 -5.81 -5.96 -37.18
C ILE A 22 -4.89 -6.32 -36.00
N SER A 23 -3.80 -5.58 -35.79
CA SER A 23 -2.86 -5.89 -34.71
C SER A 23 -3.19 -5.12 -33.42
N ILE A 24 -3.59 -5.91 -32.42
CA ILE A 24 -3.45 -5.68 -30.97
C ILE A 24 -4.62 -4.95 -30.30
N SER A 25 -5.64 -5.72 -29.93
CA SER A 25 -6.50 -5.39 -28.80
C SER A 25 -6.93 -6.67 -28.08
N THR A 26 -6.07 -7.19 -27.21
CA THR A 26 -6.39 -7.96 -25.99
C THR A 26 -5.06 -8.34 -25.32
N PRO A 27 -4.92 -8.18 -23.98
CA PRO A 27 -5.88 -8.71 -23.01
C PRO A 27 -6.21 -7.73 -21.86
N ALA A 28 -7.49 -7.38 -21.71
CA ALA A 28 -8.00 -6.72 -20.50
C ALA A 28 -8.28 -7.71 -19.34
N ASN A 29 -7.81 -8.96 -19.41
CA ASN A 29 -8.18 -10.02 -18.46
C ASN A 29 -7.02 -10.67 -17.69
N GLN A 30 -5.80 -10.11 -17.77
CA GLN A 30 -4.63 -10.63 -17.02
C GLN A 30 -4.76 -10.49 -15.49
N GLY A 31 -5.72 -9.71 -14.98
CA GLY A 31 -5.87 -9.50 -13.54
C GLY A 31 -6.58 -10.62 -12.77
N ARG A 32 -7.35 -11.51 -13.45
CA ARG A 32 -8.16 -12.53 -12.75
C ARG A 32 -7.37 -13.80 -12.41
N GLY A 33 -6.46 -14.24 -13.28
CA GLY A 33 -5.69 -15.48 -13.07
C GLY A 33 -4.63 -15.37 -11.97
N ASP A 34 -4.00 -14.20 -11.85
CA ASP A 34 -2.95 -13.96 -10.85
C ASP A 34 -3.49 -13.86 -9.41
N GLU A 35 -4.80 -13.72 -9.22
CA GLU A 35 -5.41 -13.61 -7.88
C GLU A 35 -5.68 -15.00 -7.24
N GLU A 36 -5.75 -16.06 -8.05
CA GLU A 36 -6.10 -17.41 -7.59
C GLU A 36 -5.01 -18.08 -6.74
N GLN A 37 -3.76 -17.63 -6.89
CA GLN A 37 -2.62 -18.11 -6.08
C GLN A 37 -2.64 -17.61 -4.63
N PHE A 38 -3.44 -16.59 -4.31
CA PHE A 38 -3.49 -16.02 -2.97
C PHE A 38 -4.55 -16.68 -2.11
N GLY A 39 -4.34 -16.66 -0.79
CA GLY A 39 -5.30 -17.15 0.18
C GLY A 39 -6.57 -16.30 0.26
N PRO A 40 -7.58 -16.74 1.03
CA PRO A 40 -8.89 -16.10 1.10
C PRO A 40 -8.85 -14.63 1.51
N VAL A 41 -7.99 -14.23 2.46
CA VAL A 41 -7.93 -12.85 2.95
C VAL A 41 -7.40 -11.91 1.88
N VAL A 42 -6.23 -12.23 1.31
CA VAL A 42 -5.64 -11.41 0.24
C VAL A 42 -6.56 -11.37 -0.97
N ARG A 43 -7.19 -12.50 -1.34
CA ARG A 43 -8.13 -12.55 -2.46
C ARG A 43 -9.38 -11.69 -2.21
N ALA A 44 -9.93 -11.71 -1.00
CA ALA A 44 -11.05 -10.86 -0.64
C ALA A 44 -10.68 -9.37 -0.77
N TYR A 45 -9.49 -8.99 -0.32
CA TYR A 45 -8.99 -7.62 -0.46
C TYR A 45 -8.80 -7.19 -1.93
N LEU A 46 -8.19 -8.05 -2.77
CA LEU A 46 -8.04 -7.77 -4.19
C LEU A 46 -9.38 -7.69 -4.93
N GLY A 47 -10.35 -8.50 -4.52
CA GLY A 47 -11.74 -8.42 -4.95
C GLY A 47 -12.41 -7.11 -4.54
N TYR A 48 -12.22 -6.67 -3.29
CA TYR A 48 -12.69 -5.37 -2.81
C TYR A 48 -12.13 -4.23 -3.67
N LEU A 49 -10.82 -4.21 -3.93
CA LEU A 49 -10.20 -3.18 -4.78
C LEU A 49 -10.72 -3.18 -6.22
N ARG A 50 -11.10 -4.35 -6.76
CA ARG A 50 -11.76 -4.44 -8.08
C ARG A 50 -13.13 -3.78 -8.05
N ASN A 51 -13.93 -4.06 -7.02
CA ASN A 51 -15.25 -3.45 -6.87
C ASN A 51 -15.14 -1.91 -6.71
N GLU A 52 -14.15 -1.42 -5.96
CA GLU A 52 -13.88 0.02 -5.84
C GLU A 52 -13.52 0.66 -7.19
N GLN A 53 -12.76 -0.05 -8.04
CA GLN A 53 -12.48 0.43 -9.39
C GLN A 53 -13.74 0.53 -10.23
N GLU A 54 -14.64 -0.47 -10.15
CA GLU A 54 -15.93 -0.44 -10.85
C GLU A 54 -16.81 0.74 -10.39
N VAL A 55 -16.83 1.07 -9.10
CA VAL A 55 -17.53 2.26 -8.58
C VAL A 55 -16.94 3.55 -9.15
N VAL A 56 -15.62 3.65 -9.22
CA VAL A 56 -14.95 4.83 -9.80
C VAL A 56 -15.23 4.95 -11.30
N ASP A 57 -15.26 3.82 -12.02
CA ASP A 57 -15.60 3.76 -13.45
C ASP A 57 -17.08 4.14 -13.71
N ASP A 58 -18.02 3.67 -12.88
CA ASP A 58 -19.44 4.03 -12.99
C ASP A 58 -19.66 5.54 -12.76
N ARG A 59 -19.08 6.10 -11.71
CA ARG A 59 -19.24 7.53 -11.38
C ARG A 59 -18.68 8.46 -12.45
N VAL A 60 -17.55 8.09 -13.09
CA VAL A 60 -17.02 8.90 -14.21
C VAL A 60 -17.90 8.78 -15.45
N SER A 61 -18.48 7.60 -15.71
CA SER A 61 -19.40 7.40 -16.84
C SER A 61 -20.67 8.26 -16.72
N ARG A 62 -21.16 8.42 -15.47
CA ARG A 62 -22.29 9.29 -15.12
C ARG A 62 -21.92 10.77 -15.01
N ARG A 63 -20.63 11.13 -15.19
CA ARG A 63 -20.09 12.49 -15.04
C ARG A 63 -20.31 13.08 -13.64
N GLU A 64 -20.41 12.24 -12.62
CA GLU A 64 -20.58 12.67 -11.22
C GLU A 64 -19.25 13.10 -10.58
N VAL A 65 -18.14 12.70 -11.20
CA VAL A 65 -16.79 13.02 -10.75
C VAL A 65 -15.95 13.56 -11.90
N SER A 66 -14.94 14.36 -11.56
CA SER A 66 -14.02 14.90 -12.54
C SER A 66 -13.05 13.84 -13.07
N GLN A 67 -12.49 14.06 -14.25
CA GLN A 67 -11.44 13.20 -14.81
C GLN A 67 -10.17 13.18 -13.93
N ALA A 68 -9.87 14.29 -13.25
CA ALA A 68 -8.76 14.35 -12.29
C ALA A 68 -9.02 13.43 -11.07
N TYR A 69 -10.26 13.44 -10.55
CA TYR A 69 -10.67 12.53 -9.48
C TYR A 69 -10.56 11.07 -9.93
N TYR A 70 -11.07 10.74 -11.13
CA TYR A 70 -10.98 9.41 -11.71
C TYR A 70 -9.52 8.91 -11.75
N ARG A 71 -8.63 9.70 -12.38
CA ARG A 71 -7.22 9.35 -12.52
C ARG A 71 -6.56 9.10 -11.17
N ARG A 72 -6.75 9.98 -10.20
CA ARG A 72 -6.16 9.85 -8.86
C ARG A 72 -6.65 8.59 -8.16
N ASN A 73 -7.95 8.34 -8.14
CA ASN A 73 -8.51 7.19 -7.43
C ASN A 73 -8.14 5.86 -8.11
N SER A 74 -8.20 5.77 -9.44
CA SER A 74 -7.72 4.57 -10.14
C SER A 74 -6.24 4.30 -9.91
N ASN A 75 -5.43 5.35 -9.86
CA ASN A 75 -4.02 5.23 -9.53
C ASN A 75 -3.78 4.78 -8.08
N ARG A 76 -4.57 5.29 -7.13
CA ARG A 76 -4.55 4.86 -5.73
C ARG A 76 -4.89 3.38 -5.59
N ILE A 77 -5.96 2.93 -6.25
CA ILE A 77 -6.38 1.52 -6.25
C ILE A 77 -5.29 0.61 -6.82
N ARG A 78 -4.64 1.02 -7.91
CA ARG A 78 -3.49 0.30 -8.47
C ARG A 78 -2.32 0.23 -7.49
N ALA A 79 -2.02 1.32 -6.80
CA ALA A 79 -0.94 1.36 -5.80
C ALA A 79 -1.21 0.42 -4.62
N LEU A 80 -2.44 0.40 -4.11
CA LEU A 80 -2.87 -0.53 -3.05
C LEU A 80 -2.77 -1.99 -3.51
N ARG A 81 -3.24 -2.30 -4.73
CA ARG A 81 -3.14 -3.64 -5.32
C ARG A 81 -1.70 -4.11 -5.42
N GLN A 82 -0.80 -3.25 -5.91
CA GLN A 82 0.63 -3.56 -6.01
C GLN A 82 1.26 -3.84 -4.64
N MET A 83 0.94 -3.03 -3.63
CA MET A 83 1.42 -3.25 -2.27
C MET A 83 0.89 -4.57 -1.69
N ALA A 84 -0.41 -4.84 -1.82
CA ALA A 84 -1.01 -6.06 -1.28
C ALA A 84 -0.39 -7.32 -1.88
N VAL A 85 -0.21 -7.33 -3.21
CA VAL A 85 0.48 -8.42 -3.90
C VAL A 85 1.93 -8.56 -3.43
N ARG A 86 2.64 -7.45 -3.23
CA ARG A 86 4.02 -7.46 -2.72
C ARG A 86 4.08 -8.10 -1.33
N ILE A 87 3.26 -7.64 -0.39
CA ILE A 87 3.19 -8.18 0.97
C ILE A 87 2.89 -9.67 0.95
N ALA A 88 1.87 -10.11 0.21
CA ALA A 88 1.48 -11.51 0.15
C ALA A 88 2.59 -12.41 -0.42
N ARG A 89 3.34 -11.93 -1.42
CA ARG A 89 4.46 -12.66 -2.01
C ARG A 89 5.67 -12.73 -1.08
N GLU A 90 5.98 -11.63 -0.39
CA GLU A 90 7.13 -11.53 0.51
C GLU A 90 6.92 -12.29 1.82
N SER A 91 5.74 -12.16 2.43
CA SER A 91 5.41 -12.81 3.71
C SER A 91 5.13 -14.30 3.56
N ARG A 92 4.70 -14.74 2.37
CA ARG A 92 4.15 -16.09 2.12
C ARG A 92 3.03 -16.48 3.10
N ASN A 93 2.32 -15.49 3.63
CA ASN A 93 1.22 -15.65 4.56
C ASN A 93 -0.02 -14.96 3.97
N ASP A 94 -1.20 -15.48 4.27
CA ASP A 94 -2.49 -14.87 3.93
C ASP A 94 -2.88 -13.76 4.91
N TYR A 95 -1.89 -13.10 5.51
CA TYR A 95 -2.11 -11.92 6.34
C TYR A 95 -1.85 -10.67 5.51
N LEU A 96 -2.82 -9.75 5.54
CA LEU A 96 -2.73 -8.45 4.92
C LEU A 96 -3.23 -7.39 5.90
N PRO A 97 -2.40 -6.41 6.29
CA PRO A 97 -2.85 -5.33 7.16
C PRO A 97 -3.85 -4.43 6.42
N GLU A 98 -4.61 -3.63 7.15
CA GLU A 98 -5.44 -2.57 6.56
C GLU A 98 -4.53 -1.53 5.89
N LEU A 99 -4.58 -1.47 4.56
CA LEU A 99 -3.73 -0.59 3.76
C LEU A 99 -4.41 0.75 3.45
N GLU A 100 -3.65 1.83 3.63
CA GLU A 100 -4.04 3.19 3.31
C GLU A 100 -3.05 3.78 2.31
N ALA A 101 -3.54 4.35 1.21
CA ALA A 101 -2.71 4.95 0.17
C ALA A 101 -3.03 6.44 0.02
N VAL A 102 -2.09 7.28 0.45
CA VAL A 102 -2.24 8.73 0.42
C VAL A 102 -1.21 9.38 -0.49
N SER A 103 -1.62 10.41 -1.21
CA SER A 103 -0.66 11.29 -1.90
C SER A 103 0.04 12.21 -0.90
N ARG A 104 1.09 12.92 -1.35
CA ARG A 104 1.90 13.81 -0.50
C ARG A 104 1.07 14.83 0.31
N HIS A 105 0.02 15.38 -0.29
CA HIS A 105 -0.83 16.40 0.35
C HIS A 105 -1.94 15.80 1.23
N GLU A 106 -2.16 14.49 1.14
CA GLU A 106 -3.18 13.77 1.89
C GLU A 106 -2.63 13.11 3.17
N ILE A 107 -1.31 13.11 3.39
CA ILE A 107 -0.70 12.55 4.62
C ILE A 107 -1.27 13.23 5.88
N GLY A 108 -1.55 14.53 5.81
CA GLY A 108 -2.18 15.27 6.90
C GLY A 108 -3.61 14.81 7.25
N LEU A 109 -4.27 14.03 6.38
CA LEU A 109 -5.60 13.48 6.64
C LEU A 109 -5.55 12.26 7.55
N ILE A 110 -4.45 11.52 7.52
CA ILE A 110 -4.28 10.29 8.32
C ILE A 110 -3.45 10.53 9.58
N VAL A 111 -2.67 11.61 9.61
CA VAL A 111 -1.82 11.98 10.75
C VAL A 111 -1.94 13.48 10.99
N GLU A 112 -2.40 13.90 12.19
CA GLU A 112 -2.60 15.31 12.54
C GLU A 112 -1.34 16.19 12.37
N ARG A 113 -0.17 15.62 12.67
CA ARG A 113 1.13 16.28 12.51
C ARG A 113 1.97 15.42 11.57
N PRO A 114 1.78 15.56 10.24
CA PRO A 114 2.43 14.69 9.29
C PRO A 114 3.94 15.00 9.25
N PRO A 115 4.81 13.98 9.33
CA PRO A 115 6.23 14.17 9.08
C PRO A 115 6.45 14.54 7.60
N ARG A 116 7.66 15.01 7.30
CA ARG A 116 8.05 15.20 5.89
C ARG A 116 8.11 13.83 5.21
N PRO A 117 7.37 13.59 4.12
CA PRO A 117 7.35 12.28 3.48
C PRO A 117 8.74 11.78 3.06
N GLU A 118 9.65 12.71 2.77
CA GLU A 118 11.02 12.41 2.34
C GLU A 118 11.90 11.84 3.48
N THR A 119 11.47 11.98 4.74
CA THR A 119 12.20 11.45 5.90
C THR A 119 11.68 10.10 6.38
N LEU A 120 10.55 9.64 5.85
CA LEU A 120 9.91 8.40 6.27
C LEU A 120 10.72 7.17 5.86
N ARG A 121 10.89 6.23 6.80
CA ARG A 121 11.55 4.94 6.54
C ARG A 121 10.55 3.79 6.58
N GLU A 122 10.71 2.82 5.69
CA GLU A 122 9.87 1.61 5.73
C GLU A 122 9.94 0.95 7.11
N GLY A 123 8.79 0.57 7.66
CA GLY A 123 8.63 0.07 9.02
C GLY A 123 8.47 1.15 10.10
N GLU A 124 8.68 2.44 9.79
CA GLU A 124 8.48 3.53 10.74
C GLU A 124 7.01 3.62 11.16
N VAL A 125 6.78 3.73 12.47
CA VAL A 125 5.43 3.81 13.06
C VAL A 125 5.11 5.25 13.42
N LEU A 126 4.04 5.78 12.83
CA LEU A 126 3.49 7.10 13.07
C LEU A 126 2.41 7.03 14.15
N ARG A 127 2.68 7.69 15.29
CA ARG A 127 1.75 7.88 16.42
C ARG A 127 1.10 6.59 16.93
N ARG A 128 1.80 5.46 16.79
CA ARG A 128 1.29 4.11 17.14
C ARG A 128 0.00 3.72 16.40
N THR A 129 -0.33 4.35 15.27
CA THR A 129 -1.53 4.02 14.49
C THR A 129 -1.21 3.50 13.11
N PHE A 130 -0.22 4.10 12.44
CA PHE A 130 0.13 3.74 11.06
C PHE A 130 1.60 3.34 10.96
N ARG A 131 1.89 2.24 10.28
CA ARG A 131 3.24 1.83 9.90
C ARG A 131 3.47 2.17 8.44
N PHE A 132 4.52 2.92 8.12
CA PHE A 132 4.86 3.25 6.74
C PHE A 132 5.44 2.02 6.02
N LEU A 133 4.90 1.69 4.84
CA LEU A 133 5.30 0.52 4.05
C LEU A 133 6.11 0.86 2.80
N GLY A 134 6.23 2.14 2.46
CA GLY A 134 7.00 2.60 1.31
C GLY A 134 6.18 3.40 0.31
N ILE A 135 6.80 3.65 -0.85
CA ILE A 135 6.25 4.51 -1.91
C ILE A 135 5.95 3.66 -3.13
N VAL A 136 4.74 3.79 -3.67
CA VAL A 136 4.33 3.15 -4.91
C VAL A 136 4.03 4.20 -5.97
N ARG A 137 4.60 4.03 -7.17
CA ARG A 137 4.39 4.93 -8.30
C ARG A 137 3.37 4.33 -9.27
N SER A 138 2.22 4.98 -9.38
CA SER A 138 1.20 4.66 -10.37
C SER A 138 0.64 5.96 -10.91
N GLY A 139 1.27 6.53 -11.95
CA GLY A 139 0.91 7.86 -12.49
C GLY A 139 1.27 9.05 -11.59
N GLU A 140 1.12 8.91 -10.26
CA GLU A 140 1.69 9.77 -9.22
C GLU A 140 2.28 8.91 -8.09
N SER A 141 2.93 9.55 -7.10
CA SER A 141 3.53 8.84 -5.96
C SER A 141 2.54 8.74 -4.81
N PHE A 142 2.27 7.51 -4.36
CA PHE A 142 1.47 7.22 -3.17
C PHE A 142 2.36 6.69 -2.05
N TYR A 143 2.16 7.24 -0.86
CA TYR A 143 2.75 6.78 0.38
C TYR A 143 1.80 5.78 1.00
N ILE A 144 2.28 4.56 1.19
CA ILE A 144 1.43 3.45 1.63
C ILE A 144 1.69 3.19 3.10
N PHE A 145 0.61 3.05 3.86
CA PHE A 145 0.63 2.79 5.28
C PHE A 145 -0.19 1.54 5.60
N ALA A 146 0.24 0.77 6.60
CA ALA A 146 -0.58 -0.21 7.28
C ALA A 146 -1.15 0.41 8.54
N ARG A 147 -2.44 0.22 8.84
CA ARG A 147 -2.94 0.44 10.20
C ARG A 147 -2.46 -0.69 11.11
N LEU A 148 -2.01 -0.31 12.29
CA LEU A 148 -1.62 -1.25 13.34
C LEU A 148 -2.87 -1.84 13.97
N ASP A 149 -2.90 -3.16 14.11
CA ASP A 149 -3.98 -3.83 14.84
C ASP A 149 -3.88 -3.58 16.36
N PRO A 150 -4.95 -3.83 17.15
CA PRO A 150 -4.94 -3.57 18.58
C PRO A 150 -3.80 -4.27 19.35
N TYR A 151 -3.39 -5.46 18.90
CA TYR A 151 -2.31 -6.21 19.55
C TYR A 151 -0.96 -5.53 19.30
N GLU A 152 -0.66 -5.15 18.05
CA GLU A 152 0.53 -4.39 17.71
C GLU A 152 0.59 -3.04 18.46
N GLN A 153 -0.55 -2.39 18.68
CA GLN A 153 -0.63 -1.15 19.47
C GLN A 153 -0.32 -1.38 20.96
N SER A 154 -0.83 -2.47 21.54
CA SER A 154 -0.53 -2.83 22.94
C SER A 154 0.95 -3.15 23.14
N GLU A 155 1.57 -3.92 22.24
CA GLU A 155 3.00 -4.26 22.33
C GLU A 155 3.90 -3.01 22.29
N LEU A 156 3.55 -2.02 21.46
CA LEU A 156 4.25 -0.74 21.42
C LEU A 156 4.08 0.05 22.72
N SER A 157 2.91 -0.04 23.35
CA SER A 157 2.62 0.65 24.61
C SER A 157 3.36 0.03 25.79
N GLU A 158 3.49 -1.30 25.82
CA GLU A 158 4.27 -2.03 26.83
C GLU A 158 5.76 -1.74 26.72
N ARG A 159 6.32 -1.75 25.50
CA ARG A 159 7.75 -1.44 25.26
C ARG A 159 8.13 -0.03 25.69
N ASP A 160 7.22 0.92 25.63
CA ASP A 160 7.45 2.30 26.09
C ASP A 160 7.32 2.41 27.62
N GLY A 161 6.45 1.60 28.24
CA GLY A 161 6.30 1.53 29.70
C GLY A 161 7.53 0.95 30.40
N ASP A 162 8.20 -0.03 29.77
CA ASP A 162 9.38 -0.69 30.33
C ASP A 162 10.67 0.16 30.23
N LYS A 163 10.64 1.25 29.44
CA LYS A 163 11.73 2.24 29.34
C LYS A 163 11.57 3.42 30.31
N SER A 164 10.70 3.30 31.31
CA SER A 164 10.56 4.33 32.34
C SER A 164 11.82 4.37 33.22
N PRO A 165 12.48 5.52 33.42
CA PRO A 165 13.79 5.65 34.09
C PRO A 165 13.78 5.32 35.60
N LEU A 166 12.67 4.81 36.13
CA LEU A 166 12.54 4.37 37.52
C LEU A 166 13.17 2.99 37.79
N ASN A 167 13.37 2.15 36.77
CA ASN A 167 13.99 0.81 36.95
C ASN A 167 15.52 0.83 36.97
N ASP A 168 16.17 1.87 36.45
CA ASP A 168 17.64 1.97 36.50
C ASP A 168 18.17 2.42 37.88
N ALA A 169 17.33 3.06 38.69
CA ALA A 169 17.69 3.43 40.07
C ALA A 169 17.73 2.23 41.04
N GLN A 170 17.13 1.09 40.67
CA GLN A 170 17.12 -0.12 41.51
C GLN A 170 18.25 -1.12 41.18
N LYS A 171 18.99 -0.91 40.09
CA LYS A 171 20.07 -1.83 39.66
C LYS A 171 21.47 -1.39 40.12
N ALA A 172 21.62 -0.19 40.67
CA ALA A 172 22.83 0.27 41.35
C ALA A 172 22.85 -0.17 42.83
N GLY A 173 22.88 -1.49 43.05
CA GLY A 173 23.04 -2.05 44.38
C GLY A 173 24.41 -1.68 44.97
N THR A 174 24.39 -1.05 46.15
CA THR A 174 25.55 -1.04 47.07
C THR A 174 25.30 -2.13 48.12
N PRO A 175 26.17 -3.15 48.29
CA PRO A 175 26.05 -4.13 49.35
C PRO A 175 26.84 -3.67 50.59
N GLY A 176 26.20 -3.63 51.77
CA GLY A 176 26.87 -3.16 53.00
C GLY A 176 26.12 -3.43 54.30
N LEU A 177 26.16 -4.68 54.74
CA LEU A 177 26.15 -5.25 56.10
C LEU A 177 25.91 -4.39 57.37
N MET A 178 25.26 -5.07 58.34
CA MET A 178 25.31 -4.98 59.82
C MET A 178 24.08 -4.33 60.51
N ARG A 179 23.16 -5.09 61.11
CA ARG A 179 23.19 -5.88 62.38
C ARG A 179 22.96 -5.04 63.65
N ALA A 180 21.72 -5.18 64.16
CA ALA A 180 21.24 -5.24 65.57
C ALA A 180 21.48 -4.07 66.54
N ARG A 181 20.42 -3.66 67.28
CA ARG A 181 20.21 -4.04 68.70
C ARG A 181 18.85 -3.54 69.23
N ARG A 182 18.20 -4.41 70.01
CA ARG A 182 16.96 -4.26 70.78
C ARG A 182 17.22 -3.47 72.07
N VAL A 183 16.36 -2.54 72.50
CA VAL A 183 16.16 -2.17 73.91
C VAL A 183 14.69 -1.78 74.16
N THR A 184 14.20 -2.27 75.29
CA THR A 184 12.85 -2.26 75.87
C THR A 184 12.41 -0.91 76.48
N SER A 185 11.10 -0.85 76.72
CA SER A 185 10.18 0.02 77.49
C SER A 185 10.73 0.92 78.64
N PRO A 186 9.90 1.85 79.16
CA PRO A 186 8.84 1.51 80.14
C PRO A 186 7.40 1.68 79.62
#